data_AF-A0A920MSP4-F1
#
_entry.id   AF-A0A920MSP4-F1
#
_cell.length_a   1.000
_cell.length_b   1.000
_cell.length_c   1.000
_cell.angle_alpha   90.00
_cell.angle_beta   90.00
_cell.angle_gamma   90.00
#
_symmetry.space_group_name_H-M   'P 1'
#
loop_
_entity.id
_entity.type
_entity.pdbx_description
1 polymer ?
#
loop_
_entity_poly.entity_id
_entity_poly.type
_entity_poly.pdbx_seq_one_letter_code
_entity_poly.pdbx_strand_id
1 'polypeptide(L)' 'MPAILNKDDVDTWLNCDTKDNICIVLNYLRPFFGPLSYYPVSNFVNSTKNNNLNCIHH' A
#
# COMPACT_ATOMS: atom_id res chain seq x y z
N MET A 1 -9.12 0.73 -1.11
CA MET A 1 -7.83 1.42 -0.91
C MET A 1 -7.02 0.58 0.07
N PRO A 2 -5.75 0.25 -0.21
CA PRO A 2 -4.91 -0.50 0.73
C PRO A 2 -4.61 0.34 1.98
N ALA A 3 -4.28 -0.33 3.09
CA ALA A 3 -3.61 0.33 4.20
C ALA A 3 -2.17 0.66 3.76
N ILE A 4 -1.81 1.94 3.81
CA ILE A 4 -0.48 2.41 3.41
C ILE A 4 0.25 2.83 4.67
N LEU A 5 1.37 2.17 4.96
CA LEU A 5 2.23 2.48 6.09
C LEU A 5 3.21 3.58 5.72
N ASN A 6 3.57 4.42 6.69
CA ASN A 6 4.74 5.28 6.53
C ASN A 6 6.00 4.44 6.68
N LYS A 7 7.10 4.92 6.09
CA LYS A 7 8.38 4.21 6.12
C LYS A 7 8.84 3.87 7.54
N ASP A 8 8.62 4.78 8.48
CA ASP A 8 9.05 4.63 9.87
C ASP A 8 8.18 3.64 10.67
N ASP A 9 6.98 3.32 10.18
CA ASP A 9 6.04 2.39 10.84
C ASP A 9 6.25 0.92 10.40
N VAL A 10 7.08 0.67 9.37
CA VAL A 10 7.25 -0.67 8.77
C VAL A 10 7.84 -1.67 9.76
N ASP A 11 8.88 -1.29 10.49
CA ASP A 11 9.54 -2.20 11.44
C ASP A 11 8.58 -2.58 12.58
N THR A 12 7.83 -1.61 13.09
CA THR A 12 6.78 -1.84 14.11
C THR A 12 5.65 -2.73 13.58
N TRP A 13 5.29 -2.61 12.30
CA TRP A 13 4.26 -3.46 11.68
C TRP A 13 4.72 -4.91 11.50
N LEU A 14 5.99 -5.14 11.20
CA LEU A 14 6.56 -6.47 10.96
C LEU A 14 6.94 -7.21 12.25
N ASN A 15 7.17 -6.48 13.34
CA ASN A 15 7.60 -7.07 14.60
C ASN A 15 6.42 -7.67 15.38
N CYS A 16 6.19 -8.97 15.19
CA CYS A 16 5.15 -9.69 15.93
C CYS A 16 5.59 -10.16 17.33
N ASP A 17 6.89 -10.08 17.64
CA ASP A 17 7.47 -10.62 18.88
C ASP A 17 7.58 -9.58 20.00
N THR A 18 7.48 -8.28 19.67
CA THR A 18 7.41 -7.23 20.68
C THR A 18 6.04 -7.21 21.35
N LYS A 19 6.02 -6.92 22.65
CA LYS A 19 4.81 -6.54 23.41
C LYS A 19 4.25 -5.19 22.96
N ASP A 20 4.47 -4.80 21.70
CA ASP A 20 3.89 -3.59 21.17
C ASP A 20 2.38 -3.77 21.23
N ASN A 21 1.75 -2.79 21.86
CA ASN A 21 0.35 -2.85 22.15
C ASN A 21 -0.38 -2.98 20.81
N ILE A 22 -1.11 -4.09 20.61
CA ILE A 22 -1.92 -4.34 19.41
C ILE A 22 -2.76 -3.12 19.04
N CYS A 23 -3.22 -2.34 20.04
CA CYS A 23 -3.97 -1.11 19.84
C CYS A 23 -3.17 -0.03 19.08
N ILE A 24 -1.85 0.06 19.28
CA ILE A 24 -0.96 0.99 18.55
C ILE A 24 -0.87 0.56 17.09
N VAL A 25 -0.59 -0.72 16.84
CA VAL A 25 -0.43 -1.26 15.48
C VAL A 25 -1.75 -1.16 14.69
N LEU A 26 -2.89 -1.39 15.34
CA LEU A 26 -4.21 -1.21 14.74
C LEU A 26 -4.48 0.24 14.31
N ASN A 27 -3.86 1.24 14.94
CA ASN A 27 -4.01 2.64 14.51
C ASN A 27 -3.30 2.93 13.17
N TYR A 28 -2.40 2.07 12.72
CA TYR A 28 -1.80 2.17 11.39
C TYR A 28 -2.77 1.75 10.28
N LEU A 29 -3.81 0.96 10.60
CA LEU A 29 -4.86 0.54 9.67
C LEU A 29 -5.93 1.63 9.47
N ARG A 30 -5.47 2.86 9.22
CA ARG A 30 -6.30 4.02 8.91
C ARG A 30 -6.16 4.41 7.45
N PRO A 31 -7.12 5.16 6.87
CA PRO A 31 -6.94 5.76 5.56
C PRO A 31 -5.64 6.56 5.50
N PHE A 32 -4.93 6.46 4.39
CA PHE A 32 -3.73 7.25 4.18
C PHE A 32 -4.12 8.69 3.82
N PHE A 33 -3.58 9.65 4.57
CA PHE A 33 -3.86 11.08 4.42
C PHE A 33 -2.76 11.86 3.67
N GLY A 34 -1.70 11.18 3.22
CA GLY A 34 -0.66 11.81 2.43
C GLY A 34 -1.08 12.05 0.96
N PRO A 35 -0.26 12.76 0.19
CA PRO A 35 -0.56 13.05 -1.21
C PRO A 35 -0.56 11.76 -2.04
N LEU A 36 -1.68 11.51 -2.73
CA LEU A 36 -1.83 10.40 -3.67
C LEU A 36 -2.29 10.93 -5.03
N SER A 37 -1.62 10.49 -6.09
CA SER A 37 -2.00 10.78 -7.48
C SER A 37 -2.48 9.51 -8.16
N TYR A 38 -3.51 9.64 -8.99
CA TYR A 38 -4.00 8.57 -9.85
C TYR A 38 -4.29 9.12 -11.24
N TYR A 39 -4.23 8.24 -12.24
CA TYR A 39 -4.54 8.56 -13.63
C TYR A 39 -5.12 7.31 -14.31
N PRO A 40 -5.95 7.47 -15.35
CA PRO A 40 -6.49 6.33 -16.08
C PRO A 40 -5.38 5.62 -16.87
N VAL A 41 -5.50 4.31 -17.00
CA VAL A 41 -4.59 3.45 -17.78
C VAL A 41 -5.37 2.60 -18.76
N SER A 42 -4.68 2.04 -19.76
CA SER A 42 -5.29 1.14 -20.73
C SER A 42 -5.85 -0.14 -20.07
N ASN A 43 -6.97 -0.64 -20.60
CA ASN A 43 -7.54 -1.96 -20.24
C ASN A 43 -6.57 -3.13 -20.50
N PHE A 44 -5.44 -2.87 -21.16
CA PHE A 44 -4.35 -3.83 -21.33
C PHE A 44 -3.89 -4.43 -19.99
N VAL A 45 -3.91 -3.67 -18.89
CA VAL A 45 -3.52 -4.16 -17.55
C VAL A 45 -4.46 -5.24 -16.97
N ASN A 46 -5.68 -5.38 -17.51
CA ASN A 46 -6.68 -6.31 -16.97
C ASN A 46 -6.29 -7.78 -17.12
N SER A 47 -5.38 -8.12 -18.04
CA SER A 47 -4.84 -9.46 -18.18
C SER A 47 -3.58 -9.63 -17.32
N THR A 48 -3.61 -10.57 -16.38
CA THR A 48 -2.44 -10.88 -15.52
C THR A 48 -1.25 -11.45 -16.29
N LYS A 49 -1.43 -11.84 -17.56
CA LYS A 49 -0.35 -12.28 -18.45
C LYS A 49 0.48 -11.12 -19.00
N ASN A 50 -0.06 -9.90 -18.95
CA ASN A 50 0.57 -8.72 -19.52
C ASN A 50 1.54 -8.10 -18.50
N ASN A 51 2.83 -8.33 -18.68
CA ASN A 51 3.90 -7.81 -17.83
C ASN A 51 4.80 -6.85 -18.61
N ASN A 52 4.29 -5.65 -18.92
CA ASN A 52 5.07 -4.61 -19.59
C ASN A 52 4.73 -3.23 -19.02
N LEU A 53 5.52 -2.23 -19.41
CA LEU A 53 5.36 -0.84 -18.97
C LEU A 53 4.01 -0.23 -19.40
N ASN A 54 3.39 -0.72 -20.48
CA ASN A 54 2.10 -0.22 -20.95
C ASN A 54 0.96 -0.48 -19.94
N CYS A 55 1.16 -1.38 -18.98
CA CYS A 55 0.21 -1.60 -17.89
C CYS A 55 0.06 -0.40 -16.95
N ILE A 56 1.07 0.48 -16.89
CA ILE A 56 1.08 1.72 -16.09
C ILE A 56 1.18 2.97 -16.98
N HIS A 57 1.15 2.83 -18.30
CA HIS A 57 1.19 3.97 -19.21
C HIS A 57 -0.17 4.23 -19.86
N HIS A 58 -0.28 5.43 -20.40
CA HIS A 58 -1.47 5.97 -21.02
C HIS A 58 -1.55 5.63 -22.50
#